data_AF-A0A5Q0H9Y0-F1
#
_entry.id   AF-A0A5Q0H9Y0-F1
#
_cell.length_a   1.000
_cell.length_b   1.000
_cell.length_c   1.000
_cell.angle_alpha   90.00
_cell.angle_beta   90.00
_cell.angle_gamma   90.00
#
_symmetry.space_group_name_H-M   'P 1'
#
loop_
_entity.id
_entity.type
_entity.pdbx_description
1 polymer ?
#
loop_
_entity_poly.entity_id
_entity_poly.type
_entity_poly.pdbx_seq_one_letter_code
_entity_poly.pdbx_strand_id
1 'polypeptide(L)'
;MPGKNTLPPLTPAQVVRLQDELLANADRLLMSAVAVLDLGHVGLARSLAILGMEESGKAIAIHRRRVEIAYAPEGEPFVNTALRKLWADHQAKLKLVHDFLVQEQYWFGTEPSDPEANSDWLGDIEDWTCRHNVLKQRGFYVDVTEQDGVLTPADASDEASLREVISHVHQIGWQIRLGEHIEAKQQAEMARDVPPASEESIEQMRAALGNSSLGDSSDFSEQVLDGMRRGRAGTKWNNDGYRLHLPGAGSDPFANLGKPGYEAETRELLQLADQLGMLPAEEGQAETDTEDQG
;
A
#
# COMPACT_ATOMS: atom_id res chain seq x y z
N MET A 1 -8.12 -8.73 33.81
CA MET A 1 -7.38 -7.62 33.17
C MET A 1 -6.66 -8.20 31.95
N PRO A 2 -7.20 -8.09 30.72
CA PRO A 2 -6.43 -8.46 29.54
C PRO A 2 -5.25 -7.48 29.41
N GLY A 3 -4.03 -8.01 29.35
CA GLY A 3 -2.80 -7.22 29.38
C GLY A 3 -2.58 -6.42 28.09
N LYS A 4 -2.00 -5.22 28.26
CA LYS A 4 -1.34 -4.32 27.29
C LYS A 4 -1.44 -4.69 25.81
N ASN A 5 -1.89 -3.71 24.98
CA ASN A 5 -1.81 -3.61 23.52
C ASN A 5 -0.50 -4.17 22.91
N THR A 6 -0.36 -5.49 22.87
CA THR A 6 0.84 -6.17 22.39
C THR A 6 0.38 -7.17 21.36
N LEU A 7 0.94 -7.07 20.16
CA LEU A 7 0.62 -7.98 19.07
C LEU A 7 1.10 -9.39 19.47
N PRO A 8 0.21 -10.40 19.52
CA PRO A 8 0.61 -11.77 19.82
C PRO A 8 1.40 -12.37 18.66
N PRO A 9 2.10 -13.50 18.85
CA PRO A 9 2.64 -14.27 17.74
C PRO A 9 1.52 -14.62 16.73
N LEU A 10 1.82 -14.52 15.44
CA LEU A 10 0.89 -14.77 14.35
C LEU A 10 1.40 -15.92 13.49
N THR A 11 0.50 -16.80 13.07
CA THR A 11 0.75 -17.75 11.98
C THR A 11 0.72 -17.05 10.62
N PRO A 12 1.27 -17.65 9.55
CA PRO A 12 1.23 -17.04 8.22
C PRO A 12 -0.18 -16.63 7.73
N ALA A 13 -1.16 -17.51 7.90
CA ALA A 13 -2.54 -17.22 7.50
C ALA A 13 -3.16 -16.08 8.33
N GLN A 14 -2.77 -15.94 9.60
CA GLN A 14 -3.21 -14.83 10.44
C GLN A 14 -2.57 -13.51 10.03
N VAL A 15 -1.32 -13.52 9.53
CA VAL A 15 -0.65 -12.31 9.02
C VAL A 15 -1.41 -11.74 7.82
N VAL A 16 -1.74 -12.57 6.83
CA VAL A 16 -2.50 -12.16 5.63
C VAL A 16 -3.87 -11.63 6.04
N ARG A 17 -4.62 -12.40 6.83
CA ARG A 17 -5.94 -11.98 7.31
C ARG A 17 -5.88 -10.67 8.09
N LEU A 18 -4.89 -10.50 8.96
CA LEU A 18 -4.73 -9.26 9.72
C LEU A 18 -4.49 -8.08 8.79
N GLN A 19 -3.60 -8.21 7.80
CA GLN A 19 -3.33 -7.15 6.83
C GLN A 19 -4.59 -6.77 6.05
N ASP A 20 -5.34 -7.77 5.56
CA ASP A 20 -6.59 -7.55 4.81
C ASP A 20 -7.64 -6.82 5.66
N GLU A 21 -7.83 -7.23 6.91
CA GLU A 21 -8.77 -6.59 7.83
C GLU A 21 -8.34 -5.17 8.22
N LEU A 22 -7.04 -4.91 8.36
CA LEU A 22 -6.52 -3.56 8.61
C LEU A 22 -6.80 -2.63 7.44
N LEU A 23 -6.55 -3.09 6.21
CA LEU A 23 -6.83 -2.34 4.99
C LEU A 23 -8.32 -2.07 4.82
N ALA A 24 -9.16 -3.11 4.99
CA ALA A 24 -10.62 -2.97 4.93
C ALA A 24 -11.14 -1.99 6.00
N ASN A 25 -10.56 -2.02 7.20
CA ASN A 25 -10.97 -1.12 8.26
C ASN A 25 -10.51 0.32 8.03
N ALA A 26 -9.30 0.51 7.54
CA ALA A 26 -8.80 1.83 7.12
C ALA A 26 -9.72 2.44 6.05
N ASP A 27 -10.11 1.64 5.05
CA ASP A 27 -11.04 2.05 4.00
C ASP A 27 -12.38 2.53 4.55
N ARG A 28 -13.03 1.70 5.39
CA ARG A 28 -14.31 2.07 6.03
C ARG A 28 -14.21 3.36 6.83
N LEU A 29 -13.10 3.56 7.55
CA LEU A 29 -12.88 4.77 8.35
C LEU A 29 -12.71 6.01 7.46
N LEU A 30 -11.98 5.90 6.35
CA LEU A 30 -11.77 6.99 5.40
C LEU A 30 -13.06 7.33 4.65
N MET A 31 -13.82 6.33 4.19
CA MET A 31 -15.13 6.56 3.56
C MET A 31 -16.13 7.19 4.54
N SER A 32 -16.11 6.75 5.80
CA SER A 32 -16.91 7.39 6.85
C SER A 32 -16.46 8.84 7.09
N ALA A 33 -15.15 9.12 7.04
CA ALA A 33 -14.63 10.48 7.17
C ALA A 33 -15.14 11.38 6.04
N VAL A 34 -15.14 10.91 4.78
CA VAL A 34 -15.71 11.66 3.64
C VAL A 34 -17.19 11.93 3.84
N ALA A 35 -17.99 10.90 4.15
CA ALA A 35 -19.43 11.07 4.33
C ALA A 35 -19.76 12.07 5.47
N VAL A 36 -19.01 12.02 6.57
CA VAL A 36 -19.16 12.97 7.69
C VAL A 36 -18.71 14.38 7.29
N LEU A 37 -17.70 14.50 6.45
CA LEU A 37 -17.23 15.78 5.93
C LEU A 37 -18.26 16.42 4.99
N ASP A 38 -18.91 15.63 4.14
CA ASP A 38 -20.00 16.08 3.26
C ASP A 38 -21.21 16.61 4.02
N LEU A 39 -21.38 16.19 5.28
CA LEU A 39 -22.39 16.71 6.21
C LEU A 39 -21.92 17.97 6.96
N GLY A 40 -20.72 18.48 6.69
CA GLY A 40 -20.13 19.67 7.31
C GLY A 40 -19.47 19.42 8.67
N HIS A 41 -19.28 18.17 9.09
CA HIS A 41 -18.72 17.83 10.40
C HIS A 41 -17.19 17.65 10.34
N VAL A 42 -16.46 18.73 10.05
CA VAL A 42 -15.02 18.72 9.77
C VAL A 42 -14.18 18.09 10.88
N GLY A 43 -14.40 18.46 12.15
CA GLY A 43 -13.63 17.90 13.26
C GLY A 43 -13.79 16.38 13.44
N LEU A 44 -15.02 15.89 13.29
CA LEU A 44 -15.32 14.46 13.38
C LEU A 44 -14.72 13.69 12.20
N ALA A 45 -14.89 14.23 10.98
CA ALA A 45 -14.28 13.68 9.77
C ALA A 45 -12.75 13.55 9.92
N ARG A 46 -12.07 14.59 10.43
CA ARG A 46 -10.63 14.56 10.68
C ARG A 46 -10.24 13.44 11.62
N SER A 47 -11.01 13.23 12.68
CA SER A 47 -10.70 12.21 13.67
C SER A 47 -10.88 10.79 13.12
N LEU A 48 -11.89 10.57 12.29
CA LEU A 48 -12.07 9.33 11.53
C LEU A 48 -10.93 9.09 10.54
N ALA A 49 -10.49 10.13 9.83
CA ALA A 49 -9.36 10.03 8.90
C ALA A 49 -8.06 9.63 9.63
N ILE A 50 -7.81 10.20 10.82
CA ILE A 50 -6.64 9.83 11.66
C ILE A 50 -6.71 8.36 12.09
N LEU A 51 -7.89 7.87 12.49
CA LEU A 51 -8.04 6.46 12.81
C LEU A 51 -7.78 5.58 11.58
N GLY A 52 -8.25 6.01 10.40
CA GLY A 52 -7.93 5.36 9.12
C GLY A 52 -6.42 5.27 8.88
N MET A 53 -5.70 6.38 9.07
CA MET A 53 -4.24 6.42 9.00
C MET A 53 -3.57 5.48 10.01
N GLU A 54 -4.06 5.39 11.25
CA GLU A 54 -3.49 4.47 12.24
C GLU A 54 -3.63 2.99 11.81
N GLU A 55 -4.75 2.62 11.19
CA GLU A 55 -4.94 1.28 10.63
C GLU A 55 -4.07 1.05 9.38
N SER A 56 -3.97 2.04 8.48
CA SER A 56 -3.05 2.01 7.34
C SER A 56 -1.59 1.85 7.78
N GLY A 57 -1.16 2.55 8.83
CA GLY A 57 0.18 2.42 9.40
C GLY A 57 0.48 1.01 9.89
N LYS A 58 -0.49 0.33 10.53
CA LYS A 58 -0.32 -1.09 10.89
C LYS A 58 -0.23 -1.97 9.65
N ALA A 59 -1.04 -1.73 8.62
CA ALA A 59 -0.99 -2.49 7.38
C ALA A 59 0.37 -2.35 6.67
N ILE A 60 0.90 -1.12 6.58
CA ILE A 60 2.25 -0.86 6.05
C ILE A 60 3.31 -1.63 6.86
N ALA A 61 3.21 -1.65 8.20
CA ALA A 61 4.17 -2.35 9.04
C ALA A 61 4.15 -3.87 8.80
N ILE A 62 2.96 -4.45 8.62
CA ILE A 62 2.81 -5.86 8.28
C ILE A 62 3.41 -6.14 6.89
N HIS A 63 3.09 -5.31 5.89
CA HIS A 63 3.65 -5.41 4.54
C HIS A 63 5.18 -5.41 4.54
N ARG A 64 5.80 -4.38 5.14
CA ARG A 64 7.28 -4.29 5.25
C ARG A 64 7.85 -5.53 5.92
N ARG A 65 7.22 -6.01 7.00
CA ARG A 65 7.68 -7.22 7.67
C ARG A 65 7.56 -8.48 6.81
N ARG A 66 6.54 -8.61 5.96
CA ARG A 66 6.41 -9.72 4.99
C ARG A 66 7.48 -9.70 3.90
N VAL A 67 7.94 -8.51 3.50
CA VAL A 67 9.10 -8.36 2.62
C VAL A 67 10.38 -8.78 3.35
N GLU A 68 10.64 -8.21 4.52
CA GLU A 68 11.86 -8.43 5.30
C GLU A 68 12.05 -9.90 5.74
N ILE A 69 10.97 -10.58 6.16
CA ILE A 69 11.05 -11.93 6.74
C ILE A 69 11.57 -12.98 5.74
N ALA A 70 11.43 -12.74 4.43
CA ALA A 70 11.97 -13.60 3.37
C ALA A 70 13.51 -13.63 3.37
N TYR A 71 14.13 -12.54 3.82
CA TYR A 71 15.59 -12.36 3.91
C TYR A 71 16.14 -12.61 5.32
N ALA A 72 15.27 -12.75 6.31
CA ALA A 72 15.64 -13.06 7.69
C ALA A 72 16.15 -14.51 7.83
N PRO A 73 16.95 -14.81 8.88
CA PRO A 73 17.25 -16.19 9.26
C PRO A 73 15.99 -17.07 9.39
N GLU A 74 16.12 -18.35 9.02
CA GLU A 74 15.05 -19.34 9.17
C GLU A 74 14.61 -19.47 10.64
N GLY A 75 13.30 -19.46 10.87
CA GLY A 75 12.72 -19.55 12.20
C GLY A 75 12.63 -18.23 12.96
N GLU A 76 13.02 -17.10 12.34
CA GLU A 76 12.82 -15.80 12.96
C GLU A 76 11.33 -15.52 13.18
N PRO A 77 10.90 -15.04 14.37
CA PRO A 77 9.50 -14.73 14.60
C PRO A 77 9.05 -13.58 13.71
N PHE A 78 7.89 -13.75 13.06
CA PHE A 78 7.27 -12.68 12.28
C PHE A 78 7.03 -11.43 13.15
N VAL A 79 6.43 -11.62 14.34
CA VAL A 79 6.18 -10.55 15.30
C VAL A 79 7.41 -10.28 16.16
N ASN A 80 8.26 -9.38 15.65
CA ASN A 80 9.49 -8.93 16.29
C ASN A 80 9.25 -7.75 17.27
N THR A 81 10.33 -7.30 17.93
CA THR A 81 10.27 -6.20 18.91
C THR A 81 9.81 -4.88 18.29
N ALA A 82 10.21 -4.59 17.05
CA ALA A 82 9.82 -3.35 16.36
C ALA A 82 8.31 -3.31 16.11
N LEU A 83 7.74 -4.40 15.58
CA LEU A 83 6.30 -4.50 15.32
C LEU A 83 5.47 -4.42 16.61
N ARG A 84 5.94 -5.01 17.71
CA ARG A 84 5.28 -4.87 19.02
C ARG A 84 5.28 -3.43 19.54
N LYS A 85 6.39 -2.70 19.37
CA LYS A 85 6.47 -1.28 19.77
C LYS A 85 5.52 -0.42 18.94
N LEU A 86 5.54 -0.59 17.61
CA LEU A 86 4.64 0.12 16.71
C LEU A 86 3.17 -0.12 17.04
N TRP A 87 2.81 -1.35 17.43
CA TRP A 87 1.44 -1.68 17.80
C TRP A 87 0.91 -0.83 18.96
N ALA A 88 1.75 -0.53 19.94
CA ALA A 88 1.39 0.23 21.13
C ALA A 88 1.50 1.76 20.95
N ASP A 89 2.18 2.23 19.91
CA ASP A 89 2.54 3.63 19.72
C ASP A 89 1.76 4.26 18.56
N HIS A 90 0.88 5.23 18.84
CA HIS A 90 0.09 5.92 17.82
C HIS A 90 0.96 6.82 16.92
N GLN A 91 1.96 7.50 17.49
CA GLN A 91 2.85 8.38 16.74
C GLN A 91 3.71 7.56 15.77
N ALA A 92 4.17 6.38 16.18
CA ALA A 92 4.92 5.49 15.30
C ALA A 92 4.12 5.03 14.07
N LYS A 93 2.80 4.79 14.21
CA LYS A 93 1.93 4.42 13.08
C LYS A 93 1.74 5.57 12.10
N LEU A 94 1.47 6.76 12.62
CA LEU A 94 1.29 7.96 11.80
C LEU A 94 2.59 8.34 11.10
N LYS A 95 3.74 8.23 11.79
CA LYS A 95 5.05 8.41 11.19
C LYS A 95 5.27 7.45 10.03
N LEU A 96 4.90 6.18 10.21
CA LEU A 96 5.05 5.18 9.17
C LEU A 96 4.18 5.47 7.93
N VAL A 97 2.98 6.03 8.11
CA VAL A 97 2.13 6.50 7.00
C VAL A 97 2.78 7.65 6.26
N HIS A 98 3.26 8.66 6.98
CA HIS A 98 3.94 9.82 6.39
C HIS A 98 5.18 9.37 5.60
N ASP A 99 6.08 8.59 6.20
CA ASP A 99 7.27 8.08 5.52
C ASP A 99 6.90 7.26 4.27
N PHE A 100 5.78 6.53 4.29
CA PHE A 100 5.32 5.75 3.14
C PHE A 100 4.80 6.64 2.01
N LEU A 101 4.03 7.68 2.34
CA LEU A 101 3.50 8.64 1.37
C LEU A 101 4.56 9.62 0.83
N VAL A 102 5.60 9.92 1.60
CA VAL A 102 6.73 10.70 1.08
C VAL A 102 7.48 9.89 0.03
N GLN A 103 7.80 8.64 0.35
CA GLN A 103 8.67 7.82 -0.49
C GLN A 103 7.95 7.17 -1.67
N GLU A 104 6.63 6.96 -1.55
CA GLU A 104 5.77 6.27 -2.51
C GLU A 104 6.47 5.13 -3.26
N GLN A 105 7.02 4.20 -2.48
CA GLN A 105 7.87 3.13 -3.01
C GLN A 105 7.19 2.32 -4.14
N TYR A 106 5.86 2.30 -4.14
CA TYR A 106 5.02 1.61 -5.12
C TYR A 106 4.13 2.61 -5.87
N TRP A 107 4.76 3.66 -6.41
CA TRP A 107 4.11 4.70 -7.19
C TRP A 107 3.50 4.19 -8.51
N PHE A 108 2.34 4.75 -8.88
CA PHE A 108 1.53 4.34 -10.03
C PHE A 108 1.30 5.46 -11.05
N GLY A 109 1.93 6.63 -10.88
CA GLY A 109 1.84 7.73 -11.85
C GLY A 109 2.76 7.53 -13.06
N THR A 110 2.59 8.39 -14.05
CA THR A 110 3.34 8.35 -15.32
C THR A 110 4.75 8.91 -15.22
N GLU A 111 4.95 9.88 -14.33
CA GLU A 111 6.27 10.42 -13.97
C GLU A 111 6.80 9.70 -12.73
N PRO A 112 8.10 9.72 -12.41
CA PRO A 112 8.59 9.22 -11.12
C PRO A 112 7.93 9.94 -9.94
N SER A 113 7.78 9.26 -8.80
CA SER A 113 7.41 9.93 -7.55
C SER A 113 8.46 10.99 -7.18
N ASP A 114 8.01 12.11 -6.62
CA ASP A 114 8.87 13.21 -6.16
C ASP A 114 8.80 13.32 -4.63
N PRO A 115 9.77 12.70 -3.91
CA PRO A 115 9.77 12.71 -2.46
C PRO A 115 9.92 14.11 -1.85
N GLU A 116 10.56 15.05 -2.54
CA GLU A 116 10.72 16.42 -2.05
C GLU A 116 9.38 17.15 -2.13
N ALA A 117 8.69 17.08 -3.27
CA ALA A 117 7.35 17.65 -3.43
C ALA A 117 6.34 17.00 -2.46
N ASN A 118 6.40 15.68 -2.28
CA ASN A 118 5.54 14.96 -1.35
C ASN A 118 5.80 15.38 0.11
N SER A 119 7.07 15.55 0.49
CA SER A 119 7.46 16.03 1.82
C SER A 119 7.00 17.46 2.07
N ASP A 120 7.17 18.35 1.09
CA ASP A 120 6.73 19.75 1.18
C ASP A 120 5.22 19.85 1.34
N TRP A 121 4.46 19.01 0.63
CA TRP A 121 3.01 18.94 0.75
C TRP A 121 2.55 18.37 2.11
N LEU A 122 3.13 17.25 2.55
CA LEU A 122 2.78 16.62 3.83
C LEU A 122 3.19 17.47 5.04
N GLY A 123 4.24 18.28 4.89
CA GLY A 123 4.84 19.10 5.94
C GLY A 123 5.59 18.28 7.00
N ASP A 124 6.11 18.98 8.02
CA ASP A 124 6.93 18.38 9.07
C ASP A 124 6.15 17.39 9.94
N ILE A 125 6.66 16.16 9.98
CA ILE A 125 6.06 14.99 10.65
C ILE A 125 5.89 15.14 12.16
N GLU A 126 6.76 15.90 12.84
CA GLU A 126 6.69 16.14 14.28
C GLU A 126 5.55 17.10 14.63
N ASP A 127 5.43 18.19 13.86
CA ASP A 127 4.30 19.09 13.98
C ASP A 127 3.01 18.41 13.52
N TRP A 128 3.07 17.56 12.51
CA TRP A 128 1.92 16.82 11.97
C TRP A 128 1.41 15.79 12.98
N THR A 129 2.25 14.92 13.54
CA THR A 129 1.83 13.90 14.53
C THR A 129 1.41 14.49 15.87
N CYS A 130 2.08 15.55 16.34
CA CYS A 130 1.68 16.27 17.56
C CYS A 130 0.32 16.96 17.38
N ARG A 131 0.13 17.69 16.25
CA ARG A 131 -1.15 18.31 15.90
C ARG A 131 -2.26 17.26 15.72
N HIS A 132 -2.02 16.14 15.05
CA HIS A 132 -3.05 15.14 14.80
C HIS A 132 -3.50 14.41 16.08
N ASN A 133 -2.62 14.17 17.06
CA ASN A 133 -3.06 13.57 18.34
C ASN A 133 -4.00 14.51 19.12
N VAL A 134 -3.69 15.82 19.13
CA VAL A 134 -4.56 16.85 19.74
C VAL A 134 -5.85 17.03 18.93
N LEU A 135 -5.76 17.07 17.60
CA LEU A 135 -6.90 17.22 16.69
C LEU A 135 -7.84 16.01 16.73
N LYS A 136 -7.32 14.78 16.88
CA LYS A 136 -8.11 13.56 17.07
C LYS A 136 -8.98 13.66 18.32
N GLN A 137 -8.44 14.17 19.43
CA GLN A 137 -9.24 14.37 20.64
C GLN A 137 -10.26 15.49 20.44
N ARG A 138 -9.88 16.61 19.82
CA ARG A 138 -10.76 17.77 19.58
C ARG A 138 -11.93 17.50 18.62
N GLY A 139 -11.84 16.49 17.75
CA GLY A 139 -12.97 16.13 16.88
C GLY A 139 -14.02 15.23 17.55
N PHE A 140 -13.69 14.61 18.69
CA PHE A 140 -14.63 13.78 19.46
C PHE A 140 -15.08 14.43 20.77
N TYR A 141 -14.31 15.36 21.32
CA TYR A 141 -14.53 15.94 22.65
C TYR A 141 -14.54 17.47 22.61
N VAL A 142 -15.32 18.04 23.52
CA VAL A 142 -15.27 19.48 23.85
C VAL A 142 -14.13 19.70 24.84
N ASP A 143 -13.30 20.69 24.59
CA ASP A 143 -12.13 21.04 25.41
C ASP A 143 -12.21 22.49 25.90
N VAL A 144 -11.40 22.86 26.90
CA VAL A 144 -11.34 24.23 27.43
C VAL A 144 -9.88 24.66 27.54
N THR A 145 -9.52 25.75 26.87
CA THR A 145 -8.19 26.37 26.98
C THR A 145 -8.28 27.75 27.63
N GLU A 146 -7.22 28.17 28.32
CA GLU A 146 -7.15 29.50 28.95
C GLU A 146 -7.16 30.64 27.91
N GLN A 147 -6.75 30.36 26.67
CA GLN A 147 -6.59 31.35 25.60
C GLN A 147 -7.81 31.44 24.67
N ASP A 148 -8.41 30.31 24.31
CA ASP A 148 -9.48 30.25 23.31
C ASP A 148 -10.86 29.94 23.91
N GLY A 149 -10.92 29.67 25.22
CA GLY A 149 -12.17 29.33 25.89
C GLY A 149 -12.63 27.90 25.57
N VAL A 150 -13.93 27.72 25.28
CA VAL A 150 -14.50 26.41 24.95
C VAL A 150 -14.22 26.09 23.48
N LEU A 151 -13.48 25.01 23.24
CA LEU A 151 -13.19 24.49 21.91
C LEU A 151 -14.11 23.31 21.61
N THR A 152 -14.76 23.35 20.45
CA THR A 152 -15.66 22.31 19.97
C THR A 152 -15.15 21.69 18.66
N PRO A 153 -15.59 20.48 18.31
CA PRO A 153 -15.29 19.88 17.00
C PRO A 153 -15.70 20.76 15.79
N ALA A 154 -16.63 21.70 15.98
CA ALA A 154 -17.13 22.60 14.94
C ALA A 154 -16.16 23.76 14.63
N ASP A 155 -15.18 24.04 15.50
CA ASP A 155 -14.25 25.16 15.34
C ASP A 155 -13.10 24.84 14.36
N ALA A 156 -13.06 23.62 13.83
CA ALA A 156 -12.13 23.18 12.79
C ALA A 156 -12.63 23.56 11.39
N SER A 157 -11.93 24.45 10.67
CA SER A 157 -12.43 25.03 9.42
C SER A 157 -11.78 24.54 8.12
N ASP A 158 -10.66 23.81 8.18
CA ASP A 158 -9.94 23.40 6.96
C ASP A 158 -10.47 22.07 6.38
N GLU A 159 -11.53 22.17 5.59
CA GLU A 159 -12.17 21.07 4.85
C GLU A 159 -11.35 20.64 3.62
N ALA A 160 -10.81 21.61 2.86
CA ALA A 160 -10.13 21.33 1.60
C ALA A 160 -8.85 20.52 1.82
N SER A 161 -8.02 20.91 2.79
CA SER A 161 -6.84 20.14 3.18
C SER A 161 -7.21 18.74 3.68
N LEU A 162 -8.31 18.61 4.41
CA LEU A 162 -8.76 17.30 4.91
C LEU A 162 -9.19 16.36 3.77
N ARG A 163 -9.91 16.86 2.75
CA ARG A 163 -10.27 16.04 1.58
C ARG A 163 -9.03 15.54 0.85
N GLU A 164 -8.04 16.41 0.67
CA GLU A 164 -6.79 16.07 0.01
C GLU A 164 -6.01 15.00 0.79
N VAL A 165 -5.89 15.14 2.12
CA VAL A 165 -5.28 14.12 2.98
C VAL A 165 -6.03 12.79 2.90
N ILE A 166 -7.36 12.81 2.98
CA ILE A 166 -8.16 11.58 2.88
C ILE A 166 -7.90 10.89 1.54
N SER A 167 -7.88 11.64 0.43
CA SER A 167 -7.62 11.12 -0.92
C SER A 167 -6.26 10.40 -0.99
N HIS A 168 -5.19 11.01 -0.48
CA HIS A 168 -3.86 10.41 -0.51
C HIS A 168 -3.75 9.17 0.39
N VAL A 169 -4.33 9.20 1.60
CA VAL A 169 -4.31 8.04 2.51
C VAL A 169 -5.10 6.86 1.91
N HIS A 170 -6.14 7.15 1.14
CA HIS A 170 -6.94 6.15 0.43
C HIS A 170 -6.13 5.31 -0.56
N GLN A 171 -5.10 5.91 -1.18
CA GLN A 171 -4.24 5.26 -2.15
C GLN A 171 -3.28 4.23 -1.51
N ILE A 172 -3.05 4.31 -0.20
CA ILE A 172 -2.12 3.39 0.50
C ILE A 172 -2.53 1.93 0.31
N GLY A 173 -3.83 1.63 0.35
CA GLY A 173 -4.31 0.27 0.14
C GLY A 173 -3.92 -0.29 -1.23
N TRP A 174 -4.07 0.51 -2.28
CA TRP A 174 -3.65 0.16 -3.64
C TRP A 174 -2.14 0.02 -3.75
N GLN A 175 -1.38 1.01 -3.25
CA GLN A 175 0.09 0.99 -3.30
C GLN A 175 0.65 -0.25 -2.58
N ILE A 176 0.06 -0.67 -1.46
CA ILE A 176 0.45 -1.91 -0.79
C ILE A 176 0.22 -3.12 -1.69
N ARG A 177 -0.96 -3.28 -2.30
CA ARG A 177 -1.24 -4.44 -3.18
C ARG A 177 -0.33 -4.50 -4.40
N LEU A 178 -0.05 -3.34 -5.00
CA LEU A 178 0.93 -3.24 -6.08
C LEU A 178 2.32 -3.67 -5.60
N GLY A 179 2.75 -3.19 -4.43
CA GLY A 179 4.02 -3.57 -3.82
C GLY A 179 4.09 -5.07 -3.52
N GLU A 180 3.01 -5.68 -3.03
CA GLU A 180 2.93 -7.12 -2.82
C GLU A 180 3.19 -7.90 -4.12
N HIS A 181 2.62 -7.44 -5.24
CA HIS A 181 2.82 -8.06 -6.54
C HIS A 181 4.25 -7.91 -7.05
N ILE A 182 4.82 -6.70 -6.99
CA ILE A 182 6.20 -6.40 -7.43
C ILE A 182 7.20 -7.26 -6.66
N GLU A 183 7.11 -7.25 -5.33
CA GLU A 183 8.01 -7.99 -4.45
C GLU A 183 7.85 -9.51 -4.62
N ALA A 184 6.61 -10.02 -4.71
CA ALA A 184 6.37 -11.43 -4.95
C ALA A 184 6.95 -11.89 -6.30
N LYS A 185 6.85 -11.07 -7.35
CA LYS A 185 7.42 -11.34 -8.66
C LYS A 185 8.94 -11.37 -8.60
N GLN A 186 9.55 -10.37 -7.99
CA GLN A 186 11.00 -10.33 -7.81
C GLN A 186 11.51 -11.55 -7.03
N GLN A 187 10.83 -11.91 -5.93
CA GLN A 187 11.17 -13.09 -5.15
C GLN A 187 11.02 -14.38 -5.95
N ALA A 188 9.97 -14.51 -6.77
CA ALA A 188 9.75 -15.67 -7.63
C ALA A 188 10.81 -15.79 -8.74
N GLU A 189 11.21 -14.67 -9.34
CA GLU A 189 12.28 -14.63 -10.35
C GLU A 189 13.64 -15.01 -9.77
N MET A 190 13.94 -14.55 -8.56
CA MET A 190 15.15 -14.92 -7.84
C MET A 190 15.15 -16.39 -7.39
N ALA A 191 13.99 -16.94 -7.04
CA ALA A 191 13.85 -18.35 -6.65
C ALA A 191 13.98 -19.32 -7.82
N ARG A 192 13.91 -18.84 -9.06
CA ARG A 192 13.96 -19.69 -10.26
C ARG A 192 15.40 -20.07 -10.60
N ASP A 193 15.63 -21.36 -10.81
CA ASP A 193 16.85 -21.85 -11.44
C ASP A 193 16.94 -21.33 -12.88
N VAL A 194 18.07 -20.73 -13.22
CA VAL A 194 18.41 -20.38 -14.60
C VAL A 194 19.38 -21.46 -15.09
N PRO A 195 18.93 -22.39 -15.96
CA PRO A 195 19.83 -23.40 -16.49
C PRO A 195 20.92 -22.75 -17.37
N PRO A 196 22.08 -23.41 -17.52
CA PRO A 196 23.06 -23.05 -18.53
C PRO A 196 22.41 -22.78 -19.90
N ALA A 197 22.75 -21.66 -20.52
CA ALA A 197 22.33 -21.38 -21.89
C ALA A 197 23.05 -22.32 -22.87
N SER A 198 22.40 -22.61 -24.01
CA SER A 198 23.06 -23.37 -25.09
C SER A 198 24.16 -22.54 -25.73
N GLU A 199 25.19 -23.20 -26.29
CA GLU A 199 26.27 -22.53 -27.01
C GLU A 199 25.74 -21.66 -28.17
N GLU A 200 24.66 -22.09 -28.82
CA GLU A 200 24.00 -21.31 -29.88
C GLU A 200 23.42 -19.99 -29.34
N SER A 201 22.73 -20.01 -28.18
CA SER A 201 22.20 -18.79 -27.56
C SER A 201 23.31 -17.87 -27.04
N ILE A 202 24.44 -18.44 -26.59
CA ILE A 202 25.62 -17.68 -26.16
C ILE A 202 26.27 -16.98 -27.35
N GLU A 203 26.40 -17.67 -28.49
CA GLU A 203 26.96 -17.07 -29.71
C GLU A 203 26.05 -15.97 -30.28
N GLN A 204 24.73 -16.17 -30.24
CA GLN A 204 23.76 -15.13 -30.61
C GLN A 204 23.89 -13.87 -29.73
N MET A 205 24.03 -14.06 -28.42
CA MET A 205 24.26 -12.94 -27.48
C MET A 205 25.61 -12.26 -27.71
N ARG A 206 26.67 -13.03 -27.96
CA ARG A 206 28.01 -12.50 -28.28
C ARG A 206 27.98 -11.64 -29.54
N ALA A 207 27.31 -12.10 -30.60
CA ALA A 207 27.15 -11.35 -31.84
C ALA A 207 26.31 -10.07 -31.64
N ALA A 208 25.26 -10.13 -30.81
CA ALA A 208 24.46 -8.96 -30.46
C ALA A 208 25.28 -7.91 -29.69
N LEU A 209 26.03 -8.33 -28.66
CA LEU A 209 26.88 -7.45 -27.86
C LEU A 209 28.02 -6.84 -28.68
N GLY A 210 28.66 -7.64 -29.56
CA GLY A 210 29.74 -7.18 -30.44
C GLY A 210 29.31 -6.18 -31.52
N ASN A 211 28.02 -6.13 -31.86
CA ASN A 211 27.45 -5.16 -32.81
C ASN A 211 26.96 -3.86 -32.14
N SER A 212 26.90 -3.82 -30.81
CA SER A 212 26.53 -2.62 -30.05
C SER A 212 27.71 -1.65 -30.02
N SER A 213 27.49 -0.38 -30.36
CA SER A 213 28.50 0.69 -30.27
C SER A 213 28.87 1.10 -28.83
N LEU A 214 28.70 0.20 -27.86
CA LEU A 214 29.19 0.33 -26.49
C LEU A 214 30.64 -0.14 -26.46
N GLY A 215 31.54 0.77 -26.82
CA GLY A 215 32.97 0.53 -26.77
C GLY A 215 33.47 0.11 -25.39
N ASP A 216 34.44 -0.79 -25.39
CA ASP A 216 35.44 -1.01 -24.33
C ASP A 216 35.07 -1.75 -23.03
N SER A 217 33.95 -2.50 -22.97
CA SER A 217 33.69 -3.39 -21.82
C SER A 217 33.74 -4.89 -22.17
N SER A 218 34.83 -5.33 -22.82
CA SER A 218 35.07 -6.75 -23.12
C SER A 218 34.95 -7.64 -21.88
N ASP A 219 35.41 -7.13 -20.73
CA ASP A 219 35.41 -7.85 -19.47
C ASP A 219 34.01 -8.02 -18.88
N PHE A 220 33.14 -7.02 -19.03
CA PHE A 220 31.74 -7.13 -18.62
C PHE A 220 30.98 -8.10 -19.53
N SER A 221 31.22 -8.01 -20.84
CA SER A 221 30.59 -8.90 -21.83
C SER A 221 30.98 -10.36 -21.62
N GLU A 222 32.26 -10.67 -21.39
CA GLU A 222 32.69 -12.03 -21.07
C GLU A 222 32.17 -12.50 -19.71
N GLN A 223 32.09 -11.65 -18.67
CA GLN A 223 31.45 -12.01 -17.40
C GLN A 223 29.97 -12.41 -17.56
N VAL A 224 29.23 -11.68 -18.41
CA VAL A 224 27.82 -12.00 -18.72
C VAL A 224 27.73 -13.35 -19.45
N LEU A 225 28.56 -13.58 -20.46
CA LEU A 225 28.58 -14.85 -21.21
C LEU A 225 29.00 -16.04 -20.34
N ASP A 226 29.99 -15.88 -19.46
CA ASP A 226 30.38 -16.92 -18.50
C ASP A 226 29.32 -17.16 -17.42
N GLY A 227 28.52 -16.14 -17.09
CA GLY A 227 27.30 -16.30 -16.29
C GLY A 227 26.27 -17.16 -17.00
N MET A 228 26.01 -16.90 -18.29
CA MET A 228 25.09 -17.70 -19.11
C MET A 228 25.54 -19.16 -19.25
N ARG A 229 26.84 -19.43 -19.42
CA ARG A 229 27.39 -20.80 -19.48
C ARG A 229 27.17 -21.60 -18.21
N ARG A 230 27.32 -20.97 -17.06
CA ARG A 230 27.21 -21.65 -15.77
C ARG A 230 25.76 -21.80 -15.31
N GLY A 231 24.88 -20.92 -15.78
CA GLY A 231 23.56 -20.76 -15.19
C GLY A 231 23.64 -20.23 -13.75
N ARG A 232 22.51 -20.23 -13.06
CA ARG A 232 22.40 -19.79 -11.67
C ARG A 232 21.36 -20.64 -10.94
N ALA A 233 21.74 -21.21 -9.80
CA ALA A 233 20.77 -21.82 -8.89
C ALA A 233 19.87 -20.73 -8.28
N GLY A 234 18.58 -21.03 -8.18
CA GLY A 234 17.59 -20.16 -7.57
C GLY A 234 17.86 -19.97 -6.08
N THR A 235 17.51 -18.78 -5.58
CA THR A 235 17.58 -18.47 -4.16
C THR A 235 16.50 -19.23 -3.41
N LYS A 236 16.88 -20.01 -2.39
CA LYS A 236 15.93 -20.56 -1.44
C LYS A 236 15.56 -19.48 -0.43
N TRP A 237 14.26 -19.17 -0.33
CA TRP A 237 13.76 -18.22 0.64
C TRP A 237 13.55 -18.87 2.01
N ASN A 238 13.93 -18.15 3.07
CA ASN A 238 13.63 -18.54 4.43
C ASN A 238 12.20 -18.12 4.78
N ASN A 239 11.62 -18.77 5.79
CA ASN A 239 10.32 -18.41 6.36
C ASN A 239 9.19 -18.34 5.30
N ASP A 240 9.24 -19.22 4.29
CA ASP A 240 8.41 -19.20 3.08
C ASP A 240 6.90 -19.04 3.33
N GLY A 241 6.40 -19.54 4.47
CA GLY A 241 5.01 -19.34 4.85
C GLY A 241 4.60 -17.87 4.96
N TYR A 242 5.47 -16.99 5.47
CA TYR A 242 5.14 -15.59 5.78
C TYR A 242 5.36 -14.61 4.62
N ARG A 243 6.17 -14.98 3.62
CA ARG A 243 6.53 -14.08 2.54
C ARG A 243 5.38 -13.82 1.56
N LEU A 244 5.65 -12.94 0.60
CA LEU A 244 4.72 -12.62 -0.47
C LEU A 244 4.77 -13.71 -1.54
N HIS A 245 3.59 -14.10 -2.04
CA HIS A 245 3.46 -15.13 -3.07
C HIS A 245 2.65 -14.58 -4.23
N LEU A 246 3.12 -14.86 -5.45
CA LEU A 246 2.32 -14.57 -6.63
C LEU A 246 1.12 -15.52 -6.66
N PRO A 247 -0.06 -15.01 -7.08
CA PRO A 247 -1.11 -15.86 -7.58
C PRO A 247 -0.56 -16.83 -8.64
N GLY A 248 -0.97 -18.10 -8.58
CA GLY A 248 -0.47 -19.12 -9.52
C GLY A 248 -0.75 -18.77 -10.98
N ALA A 249 -0.01 -19.36 -11.93
CA ALA A 249 -0.26 -19.12 -13.36
C ALA A 249 -1.72 -19.40 -13.73
N GLY A 250 -2.35 -18.48 -14.48
CA GLY A 250 -3.78 -18.56 -14.84
C GLY A 250 -4.74 -18.08 -13.75
N SER A 251 -4.23 -17.51 -12.65
CA SER A 251 -5.05 -16.77 -11.71
C SER A 251 -5.67 -15.54 -12.38
N ASP A 252 -6.92 -15.30 -12.06
CA ASP A 252 -7.64 -14.12 -12.51
C ASP A 252 -7.07 -12.88 -11.78
N PRO A 253 -6.54 -11.87 -12.49
CA PRO A 253 -6.04 -10.65 -11.89
C PRO A 253 -7.15 -9.88 -11.13
N PHE A 254 -8.42 -10.17 -11.45
CA PHE A 254 -9.58 -9.58 -10.81
C PHE A 254 -10.18 -10.47 -9.71
N ALA A 255 -9.55 -11.60 -9.38
CA ALA A 255 -10.06 -12.55 -8.40
C ALA A 255 -10.32 -11.93 -7.02
N ASN A 256 -9.68 -10.79 -6.72
CA ASN A 256 -9.80 -10.09 -5.45
C ASN A 256 -10.66 -8.82 -5.51
N LEU A 257 -11.26 -8.48 -6.65
CA LEU A 257 -12.21 -7.37 -6.75
C LEU A 257 -13.32 -7.52 -5.71
N GLY A 258 -13.55 -6.45 -4.94
CA GLY A 258 -14.58 -6.38 -3.90
C GLY A 258 -14.31 -7.22 -2.64
N LYS A 259 -13.13 -7.85 -2.52
CA LYS A 259 -12.76 -8.57 -1.28
C LYS A 259 -12.27 -7.61 -0.19
N PRO A 260 -12.40 -8.00 1.09
CA PRO A 260 -11.82 -7.24 2.19
C PRO A 260 -10.31 -6.99 2.00
N GLY A 261 -9.89 -5.74 2.12
CA GLY A 261 -8.51 -5.28 1.96
C GLY A 261 -8.11 -5.00 0.50
N TYR A 262 -9.05 -5.09 -0.44
CA TYR A 262 -8.87 -4.82 -1.87
C TYR A 262 -9.81 -3.69 -2.35
N GLU A 263 -10.43 -2.94 -1.43
CA GLU A 263 -11.41 -1.90 -1.75
C GLU A 263 -10.76 -0.74 -2.51
N ALA A 264 -9.57 -0.31 -2.10
CA ALA A 264 -8.77 0.67 -2.84
C ALA A 264 -8.47 0.19 -4.26
N GLU A 265 -8.08 -1.07 -4.38
CA GLU A 265 -7.81 -1.69 -5.68
C GLU A 265 -9.02 -1.76 -6.59
N THR A 266 -10.15 -2.12 -6.01
CA THR A 266 -11.41 -2.19 -6.74
C THR A 266 -11.82 -0.83 -7.27
N ARG A 267 -11.68 0.25 -6.47
CA ARG A 267 -12.06 1.60 -6.93
C ARG A 267 -11.16 2.12 -8.03
N GLU A 268 -9.84 1.98 -7.90
CA GLU A 268 -8.90 2.43 -8.94
C GLU A 268 -9.15 1.68 -10.26
N LEU A 269 -9.38 0.36 -10.21
CA LEU A 269 -9.71 -0.42 -11.41
C LEU A 269 -11.05 -0.02 -12.03
N LEU A 270 -12.08 0.27 -11.22
CA LEU A 270 -13.36 0.77 -11.72
C LEU A 270 -13.23 2.16 -12.34
N GLN A 271 -12.47 3.06 -11.72
CA GLN A 271 -12.20 4.41 -12.25
C GLN A 271 -11.44 4.35 -13.58
N LEU A 272 -10.43 3.48 -13.69
CA LEU A 272 -9.71 3.26 -14.94
C LEU A 272 -10.61 2.65 -16.02
N ALA A 273 -11.47 1.68 -15.65
CA ALA A 273 -12.42 1.09 -16.58
C ALA A 273 -13.42 2.14 -17.12
N ASP A 274 -13.88 3.06 -16.27
CA ASP A 274 -14.74 4.18 -16.68
C ASP A 274 -14.02 5.11 -17.66
N GLN A 275 -12.80 5.54 -17.32
CA GLN A 275 -11.98 6.42 -18.18
C GLN A 275 -11.67 5.80 -19.55
N LEU A 276 -11.56 4.48 -19.62
CA LEU A 276 -11.33 3.73 -20.85
C LEU A 276 -12.61 3.38 -21.60
N GLY A 277 -13.79 3.77 -21.09
CA GLY A 277 -15.08 3.44 -21.69
C GLY A 277 -15.39 1.94 -21.70
N MET A 278 -14.84 1.19 -20.75
CA MET A 278 -14.97 -0.26 -20.64
C MET A 278 -16.11 -0.69 -19.71
N LEU A 279 -16.70 0.23 -18.94
CA LEU A 279 -17.91 -0.05 -18.19
C LEU A 279 -19.10 -0.14 -19.14
N PRO A 280 -20.01 -1.12 -18.96
CA PRO A 280 -21.22 -1.19 -19.75
C PRO A 280 -21.99 0.13 -19.58
N ALA A 281 -22.37 0.74 -20.69
CA ALA A 281 -23.33 1.85 -20.65
C ALA A 281 -24.53 1.37 -19.83
N GLU A 282 -24.98 2.16 -18.85
CA GLU A 282 -26.17 1.83 -18.09
C GLU A 282 -27.34 1.64 -19.08
N GLU A 283 -27.65 0.39 -19.41
CA GLU A 283 -28.78 0.05 -20.26
C GLU A 283 -30.05 0.31 -19.46
N GLY A 284 -30.73 1.39 -19.82
CA GLY A 284 -32.18 1.53 -19.65
C GLY A 284 -32.62 2.14 -18.33
N GLN A 285 -32.73 3.47 -18.31
CA GLN A 285 -33.93 4.07 -17.73
C GLN A 285 -35.12 3.46 -18.48
N ALA A 286 -35.87 2.59 -17.80
CA ALA A 286 -37.12 2.07 -18.32
C ALA A 286 -38.04 3.24 -18.65
N GLU A 287 -38.22 3.50 -19.94
CA GLU A 287 -39.36 4.23 -20.50
C GLU A 287 -40.62 3.61 -19.89
N THR A 288 -41.23 4.34 -18.96
CA THR A 288 -42.58 4.07 -18.48
C THR A 288 -43.56 4.72 -19.44
N ASP A 289 -43.59 4.22 -20.68
CA ASP A 289 -44.71 4.47 -21.59
C ASP A 289 -45.86 3.55 -21.17
N THR A 290 -46.68 4.07 -20.27
CA THR A 290 -48.03 3.54 -20.06
C THR A 290 -48.95 4.22 -21.05
N GLU A 291 -49.08 3.63 -22.24
CA GLU A 291 -50.25 3.86 -23.09
C GLU A 291 -51.48 3.29 -22.37
N ASP A 292 -52.24 4.17 -21.74
CA ASP A 292 -53.59 3.87 -21.26
C ASP A 292 -54.55 4.06 -22.44
N GLN A 293 -55.01 2.93 -22.98
CA GLN A 293 -56.14 2.89 -23.92
C GLN A 293 -57.43 3.12 -23.13
N GLY A 294 -58.05 4.28 -23.35
CA GLY A 294 -59.42 4.61 -22.99
C GLY A 294 -60.18 5.16 -24.19
#